data_AF-A0A183SR86-F1
#
_entry.id   AF-A0A183SR86-F1
#
_cell.length_a   1.000
_cell.length_b   1.000
_cell.length_c   1.000
_cell.angle_alpha   90.00
_cell.angle_beta   90.00
_cell.angle_gamma   90.00
#
_symmetry.space_group_name_H-M   'P 1'
#
loop_
_entity.id
_entity.type
_entity.pdbx_description
1 polymer ?
#
loop_
_entity_poly.entity_id
_entity_poly.type
_entity_poly.pdbx_seq_one_letter_code
_entity_poly.pdbx_strand_id
1 'polypeptide(L)' 'MTPDDFVFSILNEQLPMRHLQSISEKEVCTILDKTPEKALQQPTLFRLLGNRGLISFSEYMFLLSVLNSNEWF' A
#
# COMPACT_ATOMS: atom_id res chain seq x y z
N MET A 1 4.85 4.56 0.80
CA MET A 1 3.72 4.63 -0.15
C MET A 1 2.45 4.28 0.60
N THR A 2 1.31 4.86 0.25
CA THR A 2 0.02 4.38 0.78
C THR A 2 -0.49 3.18 -0.02
N PRO A 3 -1.43 2.39 0.51
CA PRO A 3 -2.18 1.40 -0.26
C PRO A 3 -2.82 1.97 -1.53
N ASP A 4 -3.34 3.20 -1.51
CA ASP A 4 -3.86 3.87 -2.72
C ASP A 4 -2.74 4.17 -3.73
N ASP A 5 -1.58 4.65 -3.29
CA ASP A 5 -0.41 4.86 -4.17
C ASP A 5 0.01 3.56 -4.84
N PHE A 6 -0.03 2.44 -4.11
CA PHE A 6 0.29 1.12 -4.64
C PHE A 6 -0.71 0.71 -5.72
N VAL A 7 -2.01 0.75 -5.43
CA VAL A 7 -3.05 0.40 -6.41
C VAL A 7 -2.94 1.29 -7.66
N PHE A 8 -2.70 2.58 -7.49
CA PHE A 8 -2.50 3.50 -8.60
C PHE A 8 -1.27 3.13 -9.44
N SER A 9 -0.17 2.73 -8.80
CA SER A 9 1.07 2.34 -9.50
C SER A 9 0.94 1.07 -10.33
N ILE A 10 0.01 0.19 -10.00
CA ILE A 10 -0.28 -1.02 -10.80
C ILE A 10 -1.19 -0.69 -11.98
N LEU A 11 -2.19 0.17 -11.77
CA LEU A 11 -3.21 0.47 -12.77
C LEU A 11 -2.76 1.46 -13.84
N ASN A 12 -1.80 2.33 -13.53
CA ASN A 12 -1.39 3.43 -14.40
C ASN A 12 0.11 3.36 -14.71
N GLU A 13 0.45 3.45 -16.00
CA GLU A 13 1.84 3.52 -16.46
C GLU A 13 2.51 4.85 -16.06
N GLN A 14 1.74 5.93 -15.96
CA GLN A 14 2.24 7.23 -15.53
C GLN A 14 1.90 7.50 -14.07
N LEU A 15 2.93 7.66 -13.24
CA LEU A 15 2.78 8.09 -11.86
C LEU A 15 2.33 9.57 -11.83
N PRO A 16 1.38 9.93 -10.95
CA PRO A 16 0.99 11.32 -10.82
C PRO A 16 2.12 12.11 -10.15
N MET A 17 2.09 13.43 -10.26
CA MET A 17 3.00 14.27 -9.48
C MET A 17 2.81 13.97 -7.99
N ARG A 18 3.83 13.35 -7.37
CA ARG A 18 3.78 12.93 -5.97
C ARG A 18 4.01 14.14 -5.07
N HIS A 19 3.03 14.48 -4.24
CA HIS A 19 3.25 15.39 -3.13
C HIS A 19 3.86 14.61 -1.97
N LEU A 20 5.16 14.78 -1.76
CA LEU A 20 5.85 14.15 -0.64
C LEU A 20 5.48 14.88 0.65
N GLN A 21 4.91 14.14 1.59
CA GLN A 21 4.61 14.64 2.93
C GLN A 21 5.63 14.07 3.92
N SER A 22 6.22 14.94 4.74
CA SER A 22 6.99 14.51 5.91
C SER A 22 6.02 14.14 7.01
N ILE A 23 6.17 12.95 7.59
CA ILE A 23 5.33 12.44 8.67
C ILE A 23 6.17 12.25 9.93
N SER A 24 5.58 12.56 11.08
CA SER A 24 6.21 12.34 12.39
C SER A 24 6.08 10.87 12.82
N GLU A 25 6.97 10.43 13.72
CA GLU A 25 6.89 9.07 14.30
C GLU A 25 5.53 8.78 14.96
N LYS A 26 4.91 9.79 15.58
CA LYS A 26 3.59 9.65 16.20
C LYS A 26 2.49 9.38 15.17
N GLU A 27 2.57 10.05 14.03
CA GLU A 27 1.63 9.84 12.92
C GLU A 27 1.82 8.47 12.30
N VAL A 28 3.07 8.00 12.18
CA VAL A 28 3.37 6.63 11.74
C VAL A 28 2.68 5.62 12.66
N CYS A 29 2.87 5.71 13.98
CA CYS A 29 2.20 4.81 14.92
C CYS A 29 0.67 4.89 14.79
N THR A 30 0.11 6.10 14.69
CA THR A 30 -1.33 6.30 14.55
C THR A 30 -1.91 5.70 13.26
N ILE A 31 -1.13 5.71 12.17
CA ILE A 31 -1.52 5.08 10.90
C ILE A 31 -1.51 3.55 11.06
N LEU A 32 -0.49 2.99 11.71
CA LEU A 32 -0.34 1.55 11.90
C LEU A 32 -1.37 0.97 12.89
N ASP A 33 -1.72 1.70 13.95
CA ASP A 33 -2.71 1.27 14.94
C ASP A 33 -4.13 1.12 14.36
N LYS A 34 -4.38 1.73 13.19
CA LYS A 34 -5.70 1.71 12.54
C LYS A 34 -5.89 0.53 11.59
N THR A 35 -4.91 -0.35 11.43
CA THR A 35 -5.05 -1.54 10.57
C THR A 35 -6.03 -2.54 11.22
N PRO A 36 -7.25 -2.72 10.68
CA PRO A 36 -8.23 -3.60 11.30
C PRO A 36 -7.88 -5.07 11.03
N GLU A 37 -7.88 -5.90 12.06
CA GLU A 37 -7.60 -7.35 11.94
C GLU A 37 -8.56 -8.04 10.94
N LYS A 38 -9.82 -7.60 10.90
CA LYS A 38 -10.83 -8.10 9.95
C LYS A 38 -10.58 -7.68 8.50
N ALA A 39 -9.85 -6.59 8.26
CA ALA A 39 -9.54 -6.16 6.91
C ALA A 39 -8.54 -7.10 6.23
N LEU A 40 -7.70 -7.80 7.01
CA LEU A 40 -6.68 -8.72 6.51
C LEU A 40 -7.23 -9.87 5.67
N GLN A 41 -8.51 -10.23 5.86
CA GLN A 41 -9.16 -11.34 5.16
C GLN A 41 -10.03 -10.88 3.98
N GLN A 42 -10.13 -9.58 3.71
CA GLN A 42 -10.98 -9.06 2.65
C GLN A 42 -10.17 -8.75 1.38
N PRO A 43 -10.69 -9.10 0.18
CA PRO A 43 -10.04 -8.73 -1.08
C PRO A 43 -10.02 -7.21 -1.31
N THR A 44 -10.78 -6.46 -0.52
CA THR A 44 -10.87 -4.99 -0.54
C THR A 44 -9.90 -4.30 0.43
N LEU A 45 -8.99 -5.04 1.09
CA LEU A 45 -8.05 -4.52 2.10
C LEU A 45 -7.38 -3.21 1.71
N PHE A 46 -6.73 -3.15 0.53
CA PHE A 46 -5.99 -1.97 0.08
C PHE A 46 -6.91 -0.76 -0.07
N ARG A 47 -8.14 -0.96 -0.57
CA ARG A 47 -9.14 0.09 -0.72
C ARG A 47 -9.74 0.54 0.62
N LEU A 48 -9.85 -0.37 1.58
CA LEU A 48 -10.32 -0.06 2.94
C LEU A 48 -9.30 0.77 3.71
N LEU A 49 -8.00 0.49 3.53
CA LEU A 49 -6.93 1.26 4.16
C LEU A 49 -6.72 2.61 3.46
N GLY A 50 -6.79 2.65 2.12
CA GLY A 50 -6.62 3.86 1.33
C GLY A 50 -5.32 4.59 1.64
N ASN A 51 -5.40 5.85 2.08
CA ASN A 51 -4.26 6.64 2.55
C ASN A 51 -3.81 6.37 4.00
N ARG A 52 -4.44 5.43 4.70
CA ARG A 52 -4.15 5.07 6.10
C ARG A 52 -3.37 3.77 6.21
N GLY A 53 -2.32 3.66 5.40
CA GLY A 53 -1.37 2.57 5.47
C GLY A 53 -0.02 3.04 4.95
N LEU A 54 1.03 2.34 5.35
CA LEU A 54 2.39 2.57 4.89
C LEU A 54 2.93 1.29 4.27
N ILE A 55 3.49 1.43 3.09
CA ILE A 55 4.17 0.39 2.32
C ILE A 55 5.59 0.89 2.10
N SER A 56 6.54 0.15 2.65
CA SER A 56 7.97 0.31 2.43
C SER A 56 8.38 -0.17 1.03
N PHE A 57 9.59 0.19 0.61
CA PHE A 57 10.10 -0.24 -0.69
C PHE A 57 10.25 -1.77 -0.79
N SER A 58 10.67 -2.45 0.28
CA SER A 58 10.77 -3.91 0.30
C SER A 58 9.40 -4.58 0.21
N GLU A 59 8.39 -4.04 0.90
CA GLU A 59 7.01 -4.56 0.83
C GLU A 59 6.41 -4.33 -0.55
N TYR A 60 6.68 -3.18 -1.18
CA TYR A 60 6.29 -2.92 -2.57
C TYR A 60 6.84 -3.98 -3.54
N MET A 61 8.15 -4.27 -3.46
CA MET A 61 8.77 -5.28 -4.33
C MET A 61 8.21 -6.69 -4.07
N PHE A 62 7.91 -7.01 -2.81
CA PHE A 62 7.24 -8.27 -2.45
C PHE A 62 5.82 -8.35 -3.02
N LEU A 63 5.02 -7.29 -2.89
CA LEU A 63 3.66 -7.27 -3.43
C LEU A 63 3.65 -7.36 -4.96
N LEU A 64 4.61 -6.71 -5.62
CA LEU A 64 4.81 -6.87 -7.06
C LEU A 64 5.16 -8.30 -7.44
N SER A 65 6.06 -8.96 -6.70
CA SER A 65 6.41 -10.34 -7.03
C SER A 65 5.22 -11.27 -6.88
N VAL A 66 4.39 -11.09 -5.84
CA VAL A 66 3.14 -11.85 -5.64
C VAL A 66 2.18 -11.67 -6.82
N LEU A 67 1.99 -10.44 -7.32
CA LEU A 67 1.11 -10.18 -8.48
C LEU A 67 1.61 -10.81 -9.78
N ASN A 68 2.92 -10.86 -9.98
CA ASN A 68 3.55 -11.43 -11.18
C ASN A 68 3.83 -12.95 -11.08
N SER A 69 3.61 -13.55 -9.90
CA SER A 69 3.90 -14.98 -9.66
C SER A 69 3.03 -15.94 -10.49
N ASN A 70 2.01 -15.45 -11.19
CA ASN A 70 1.20 -16.24 -12.13
C ASN A 70 1.93 -16.58 -13.46
N GLU A 71 3.15 -16.07 -13.70
CA GLU A 71 3.96 -16.50 -14.86
C GLU A 71 4.79 -17.78 -14.62
N TRP A 72 4.66 -18.44 -13.46
CA TRP A 72 5.49 -19.60 -13.09
C TRP A 72 4.72 -20.85 -12.59
N PHE A 73 3.47 -21.06 -13.03
CA PHE A 73 2.74 -22.34 -12.85
C PHE A 73 2.07 -22.82 -14.12
#